data_AF-A0A8H4WLY6-F1
#
_entry.id   AF-A0A8H4WLY6-F1
#
_cell.length_a   1.000
_cell.length_b   1.000
_cell.length_c   1.000
_cell.angle_alpha   90.00
_cell.angle_beta   90.00
_cell.angle_gamma   90.00
#
_symmetry.space_group_name_H-M   'P 1'
#
loop_
_entity.id
_entity.type
_entity.pdbx_description
1 polymer ?
#
loop_
_entity_poly.entity_id
_entity_poly.type
_entity_poly.pdbx_seq_one_letter_code
_entity_poly.pdbx_strand_id
1 'polypeptide(L)'
;MSTVEHISQSDIDALHLTFEINGLYILLPNRGDKSYTFHWRLYLHQNTTSGSIYHLLNDIDPTIWRFEHLPDQTVIYEESLLGALKIGVLDPTLHAHFLGRLRQILIADSVRFRERITCRVWLKEALFALDEEGYIMLTRRVDDIKAEARNLALRNKSLGRRTVVRNDGSQG
;
A
#
# COMPACT_ATOMS: atom_id res chain seq x y z
N MET A 1 2.29 43.94 -5.18
CA MET A 1 3.22 42.86 -4.83
C MET A 1 2.47 41.55 -5.04
N SER A 2 2.78 40.84 -6.12
CA SER A 2 2.21 39.53 -6.40
C SER A 2 3.13 38.50 -5.75
N THR A 3 2.63 37.82 -4.72
CA THR A 3 3.35 36.73 -4.08
C THR A 3 3.26 35.53 -5.02
N VAL A 4 4.36 35.22 -5.69
CA VAL A 4 4.48 33.97 -6.45
C VAL A 4 4.57 32.86 -5.40
N GLU A 5 3.51 32.06 -5.29
CA GLU A 5 3.53 30.83 -4.51
C GLU A 5 4.60 29.91 -5.10
N HIS A 6 5.66 29.69 -4.34
CA HIS A 6 6.72 28.77 -4.70
C HIS A 6 6.17 27.35 -4.49
N ILE A 7 5.60 26.77 -5.54
CA ILE A 7 5.18 25.35 -5.55
C ILE A 7 6.44 24.52 -5.28
N SER A 8 6.40 23.71 -4.22
CA SER A 8 7.55 22.88 -3.86
C SER A 8 7.73 21.74 -4.87
N GLN A 9 8.94 21.19 -4.99
CA GLN A 9 9.16 20.01 -5.86
C GLN A 9 8.29 18.81 -5.42
N SER A 10 7.98 18.70 -4.12
CA SER A 10 7.06 17.69 -3.60
C SER A 10 5.61 17.91 -4.06
N ASP A 11 5.17 19.16 -4.25
CA ASP A 11 3.86 19.50 -4.84
C ASP A 11 3.82 19.17 -6.35
N ILE A 12 4.90 19.45 -7.11
CA ILE A 12 5.00 19.11 -8.54
C ILE A 12 5.03 17.58 -8.75
N ASP A 13 5.73 16.85 -7.88
CA ASP A 13 5.76 15.39 -7.93
C ASP A 13 4.41 14.78 -7.49
N ALA A 14 3.71 15.40 -6.53
CA ALA A 14 2.36 15.01 -6.12
C ALA A 14 1.34 15.18 -7.27
N LEU A 15 1.54 16.20 -8.12
CA LEU A 15 0.75 16.47 -9.32
C LEU A 15 0.78 15.33 -10.36
N HIS A 16 1.74 14.39 -10.27
CA HIS A 16 1.84 13.25 -11.20
C HIS A 16 1.46 11.89 -10.59
N LEU A 17 1.10 11.82 -9.30
CA LEU A 17 0.62 10.57 -8.70
C LEU A 17 -0.90 10.45 -8.87
N THR A 18 -1.32 9.72 -9.91
CA THR A 18 -2.74 9.46 -10.16
C THR A 18 -3.18 8.14 -9.55
N PHE A 19 -4.18 8.21 -8.67
CA PHE A 19 -4.90 7.05 -8.14
C PHE A 19 -6.30 7.00 -8.76
N GLU A 20 -6.73 5.82 -9.16
CA GLU A 20 -8.10 5.56 -9.61
C GLU A 20 -9.01 5.34 -8.42
N ILE A 21 -10.16 6.03 -8.41
CA ILE A 21 -11.21 5.84 -7.41
C ILE A 21 -11.60 4.37 -7.38
N ASN A 22 -11.78 3.83 -6.18
CA ASN A 22 -12.02 2.43 -5.87
C ASN A 22 -10.83 1.51 -6.15
N GLY A 23 -9.68 2.02 -6.59
CA GLY A 23 -8.48 1.24 -6.75
C GLY A 23 -7.90 0.80 -5.41
N LEU A 24 -7.50 -0.46 -5.33
CA LEU A 24 -6.74 -1.02 -4.21
C LEU A 24 -5.25 -1.10 -4.60
N TYR A 25 -4.39 -0.58 -3.73
CA TYR A 25 -2.96 -0.45 -3.97
C TYR A 25 -2.13 -1.04 -2.82
N ILE A 26 -0.94 -1.53 -3.15
CA ILE A 26 0.15 -1.74 -2.19
C ILE A 26 1.00 -0.48 -2.17
N LEU A 27 1.14 0.17 -1.01
CA LEU A 27 2.01 1.33 -0.82
C LEU A 27 3.31 0.94 -0.12
N LEU A 28 4.44 1.36 -0.68
CA LEU A 28 5.79 1.19 -0.11
C LEU A 28 6.47 2.52 0.20
N PRO A 29 6.17 3.13 1.36
CA PRO A 29 6.95 4.23 1.88
C PRO A 29 8.28 3.79 2.47
N ASN A 30 9.27 4.68 2.36
CA ASN A 30 10.59 4.54 2.93
C ASN A 30 10.53 4.64 4.47
N ARG A 31 11.31 3.81 5.18
CA ARG A 31 11.41 3.87 6.66
C ARG A 31 12.45 4.89 7.18
N GLY A 32 13.00 5.73 6.30
CA GLY A 32 13.84 6.86 6.67
C GLY A 32 15.32 6.53 6.97
N ASP A 33 15.70 5.25 7.04
CA ASP A 33 17.10 4.85 7.21
C ASP A 33 17.80 4.58 5.85
N LYS A 34 19.13 4.50 5.88
CA LYS A 34 19.96 4.07 4.74
C LYS A 34 19.66 2.62 4.32
N SER A 35 18.75 1.92 5.00
CA SER A 35 18.34 0.59 4.64
C SER A 35 17.39 0.63 3.43
N TYR A 36 17.45 -0.38 2.59
CA TYR A 36 16.45 -0.61 1.54
C TYR A 36 15.23 -1.35 2.12
N THR A 37 14.75 -0.90 3.29
CA THR A 37 13.54 -1.41 3.93
C THR A 37 12.39 -0.43 3.72
N PHE A 38 11.20 -1.02 3.58
CA PHE A 38 9.96 -0.30 3.31
C PHE A 38 8.93 -0.71 4.35
N HIS A 39 8.02 0.20 4.65
CA HIS A 39 6.80 -0.17 5.32
C HIS A 39 5.80 -0.65 4.27
N TRP A 40 4.99 -1.65 4.60
CA TRP A 40 4.05 -2.30 3.69
C TRP A 40 2.65 -1.98 4.15
N ARG A 41 1.86 -1.32 3.28
CA ARG A 41 0.50 -0.89 3.58
C ARG A 41 -0.43 -1.24 2.41
N LEU A 42 -1.69 -1.54 2.69
CA LEU A 42 -2.77 -1.47 1.70
C LEU A 42 -3.35 -0.06 1.70
N TYR A 43 -3.76 0.39 0.53
CA TYR A 43 -4.47 1.65 0.36
C TYR A 43 -5.64 1.48 -0.59
N LEU A 44 -6.84 1.78 -0.11
CA LEU A 44 -8.04 1.84 -0.93
C LEU A 44 -8.32 3.32 -1.21
N HIS A 45 -8.19 3.74 -2.46
CA HIS A 45 -8.50 5.11 -2.87
C HIS A 45 -10.02 5.25 -3.02
N GLN A 46 -10.67 6.12 -2.25
CA GLN A 46 -12.14 6.12 -2.14
C GLN A 46 -12.79 7.36 -2.72
N ASN A 47 -12.05 8.45 -2.88
CA ASN A 47 -12.53 9.70 -3.46
C ASN A 47 -11.40 10.34 -4.28
N THR A 48 -11.58 11.56 -4.78
CA THR A 48 -10.65 12.18 -5.75
C THR A 48 -9.25 12.47 -5.21
N THR A 49 -9.07 12.55 -3.89
CA THR A 49 -7.79 12.96 -3.29
C THR A 49 -7.35 12.06 -2.14
N SER A 50 -8.25 11.29 -1.53
CA SER A 50 -7.99 10.52 -0.33
C SER A 50 -8.61 9.12 -0.35
N GLY A 51 -8.24 8.35 0.66
CA GLY A 51 -8.63 6.96 0.81
C GLY A 51 -8.21 6.43 2.17
N SER A 52 -8.36 5.13 2.36
CA SER A 52 -8.07 4.47 3.63
C SER A 52 -6.78 3.66 3.56
N ILE A 53 -5.92 3.80 4.58
CA ILE A 53 -4.70 3.00 4.76
C ILE A 53 -4.98 1.87 5.75
N TYR A 54 -4.44 0.69 5.47
CA TYR A 54 -4.49 -0.50 6.33
C TYR A 54 -3.10 -1.13 6.45
N HIS A 55 -2.62 -1.32 7.68
CA HIS A 55 -1.28 -1.84 7.93
C HIS A 55 -1.13 -2.47 9.32
N LEU A 56 -0.03 -3.22 9.51
CA LEU A 56 0.45 -3.56 10.84
C LEU A 56 1.59 -2.65 11.28
N LEU A 57 1.59 -2.33 12.56
CA LEU A 57 2.55 -1.45 13.22
C LEU A 57 3.14 -2.15 14.44
N ASN A 58 4.35 -1.76 14.81
CA ASN A 58 5.03 -2.18 16.04
C ASN A 58 5.80 -0.99 16.65
N ASP A 59 5.14 0.17 16.65
CA ASP A 59 5.69 1.49 16.98
C ASP A 59 5.82 1.73 18.50
N ILE A 60 4.93 1.16 19.30
CA ILE A 60 4.95 1.27 20.77
C ILE A 60 5.89 0.22 21.38
N ASP A 61 5.72 -1.03 20.97
CA ASP A 61 6.56 -2.17 21.36
C ASP A 61 7.01 -2.89 20.08
N PRO A 62 8.32 -3.00 19.80
CA PRO A 62 8.82 -3.61 18.57
C PRO A 62 8.49 -5.10 18.44
N THR A 63 8.07 -5.76 19.52
CA THR A 63 7.69 -7.17 19.57
C THR A 63 6.20 -7.41 19.39
N ILE A 64 5.36 -6.38 19.55
CA ILE A 64 3.91 -6.49 19.46
C ILE A 64 3.43 -5.81 18.18
N TRP A 65 2.76 -6.59 17.33
CA TRP A 65 2.14 -6.06 16.12
C TRP A 65 0.67 -5.73 16.35
N ARG A 66 0.22 -4.57 15.86
CA ARG A 66 -1.17 -4.12 15.91
C ARG A 66 -1.68 -3.75 14.53
N PHE A 67 -2.93 -4.10 14.24
CA PHE A 67 -3.62 -3.62 13.05
C PHE A 67 -4.09 -2.18 13.28
N GLU A 68 -3.89 -1.35 12.26
CA GLU A 68 -4.42 0.02 12.25
C GLU A 68 -5.08 0.30 10.89
N HIS A 69 -6.19 1.05 10.98
CA HIS A 69 -6.94 1.57 9.86
C HIS A 69 -7.01 3.09 10.00
N LEU A 70 -6.49 3.81 9.00
CA LEU A 70 -6.50 5.27 8.94
C LEU A 70 -7.37 5.71 7.76
N PRO A 71 -8.57 6.25 7.98
CA PRO A 71 -9.41 6.79 6.91
C PRO A 71 -8.95 8.18 6.46
N ASP A 72 -9.46 8.64 5.31
CA ASP A 72 -9.29 10.00 4.78
C ASP A 72 -7.81 10.47 4.60
N GLN A 73 -6.95 9.54 4.19
CA GLN A 73 -5.52 9.75 4.00
C GLN A 73 -5.18 10.23 2.59
N THR A 74 -4.41 11.31 2.52
CA THR A 74 -3.98 11.97 1.27
C THR A 74 -2.55 11.57 0.92
N VAL A 75 -2.37 10.34 0.46
CA VAL A 75 -1.03 9.71 0.26
C VAL A 75 -0.19 10.34 -0.85
N ILE A 76 -0.80 11.13 -1.74
CA ILE A 76 -0.11 11.87 -2.81
C ILE A 76 0.93 12.87 -2.24
N TYR A 77 0.68 13.41 -1.05
CA TYR A 77 1.58 14.34 -0.36
C TYR A 77 2.60 13.64 0.55
N GLU A 78 2.57 12.31 0.67
CA GLU A 78 3.54 11.59 1.49
C GLU A 78 4.90 11.54 0.77
N GLU A 79 5.85 12.36 1.23
CA GLU A 79 7.21 12.42 0.65
C GLU A 79 7.96 11.09 0.76
N SER A 80 7.64 10.30 1.79
CA SER A 80 8.26 8.99 2.00
C SER A 80 7.75 7.93 1.04
N LEU A 81 6.60 8.14 0.37
CA LEU A 81 6.01 7.17 -0.55
C LEU A 81 6.90 6.98 -1.77
N LEU A 82 7.43 5.77 -1.98
CA LEU A 82 8.28 5.49 -3.15
C LEU A 82 7.51 4.83 -4.28
N GLY A 83 6.53 3.98 -3.98
CA GLY A 83 5.78 3.28 -5.01
C GLY A 83 4.39 2.87 -4.53
N ALA A 84 3.44 2.96 -5.45
CA ALA A 84 2.10 2.40 -5.30
C ALA A 84 1.84 1.42 -6.45
N LEU A 85 1.52 0.17 -6.11
CA LEU A 85 1.18 -0.88 -7.08
C LEU A 85 -0.32 -1.15 -7.01
N LYS A 86 -1.09 -0.80 -8.06
CA LYS A 86 -2.52 -1.15 -8.16
C LYS A 86 -2.66 -2.65 -8.30
N ILE A 87 -3.46 -3.28 -7.43
CA ILE A 87 -3.67 -4.74 -7.41
C ILE A 87 -5.12 -5.15 -7.69
N GLY A 88 -6.03 -4.18 -7.79
CA GLY A 88 -7.43 -4.42 -8.13
C GLY A 88 -8.28 -3.16 -8.05
N VAL A 89 -9.57 -3.33 -8.34
CA VAL A 89 -10.61 -2.33 -8.13
C VAL A 89 -11.67 -2.97 -7.27
N LEU A 90 -12.12 -2.27 -6.23
CA LEU A 90 -13.08 -2.79 -5.28
C LEU A 90 -14.40 -2.03 -5.39
N ASP A 91 -15.49 -2.73 -5.69
CA ASP A 91 -16.83 -2.13 -5.73
C ASP A 91 -17.13 -1.38 -4.40
N PRO A 92 -17.64 -0.13 -4.43
CA PRO A 92 -17.98 0.64 -3.24
C PRO A 92 -18.82 -0.12 -2.20
N THR A 93 -19.73 -0.98 -2.64
CA THR A 93 -20.58 -1.79 -1.76
C THR A 93 -19.79 -2.79 -0.91
N LEU A 94 -18.58 -3.17 -1.36
CA LEU A 94 -17.71 -4.11 -0.67
C LEU A 94 -16.75 -3.43 0.33
N HIS A 95 -16.64 -2.10 0.36
CA HIS A 95 -15.61 -1.41 1.17
C HIS A 95 -15.72 -1.73 2.68
N ALA A 96 -16.93 -1.79 3.21
CA ALA A 96 -17.15 -2.14 4.62
C ALA A 96 -16.82 -3.61 4.91
N HIS A 97 -17.21 -4.52 4.01
CA HIS A 97 -16.92 -5.95 4.11
C HIS A 97 -15.42 -6.22 4.00
N PHE A 98 -14.73 -5.53 3.10
CA PHE A 98 -13.29 -5.55 2.95
C PHE A 98 -12.56 -5.17 4.23
N LEU A 99 -12.92 -4.05 4.89
CA LEU A 99 -12.34 -3.68 6.19
C LEU A 99 -12.63 -4.75 7.25
N GLY A 100 -13.87 -5.25 7.31
CA GLY A 100 -14.23 -6.35 8.20
C GLY A 100 -13.33 -7.57 7.99
N ARG A 101 -13.03 -7.88 6.73
CA ARG A 101 -12.18 -9.01 6.37
C ARG A 101 -10.72 -8.81 6.78
N LEU A 102 -10.16 -7.62 6.57
CA LEU A 102 -8.80 -7.30 6.98
C LEU A 102 -8.60 -7.42 8.49
N ARG A 103 -9.61 -7.05 9.29
CA ARG A 103 -9.58 -7.18 10.77
C ARG A 103 -9.55 -8.62 11.25
N GLN A 104 -9.98 -9.58 10.42
CA GLN A 104 -9.99 -11.00 10.75
C GLN A 104 -8.70 -11.72 10.35
N ILE A 105 -7.75 -11.04 9.69
CA ILE A 105 -6.45 -11.62 9.39
C ILE A 105 -5.68 -11.81 10.70
N LEU A 106 -5.25 -13.05 10.94
CA LEU A 106 -4.53 -13.41 12.16
C LEU A 106 -3.19 -12.65 12.25
N ILE A 107 -2.96 -11.99 13.39
CA ILE A 107 -1.69 -11.34 13.71
C ILE A 107 -0.81 -12.35 14.46
N ALA A 108 -0.26 -13.31 13.72
CA ALA A 108 0.64 -14.33 14.23
C ALA A 108 1.60 -14.79 13.11
N ASP A 109 2.63 -15.54 13.47
CA ASP A 109 3.57 -16.12 12.51
C ASP A 109 2.81 -16.90 11.42
N SER A 110 3.12 -16.62 10.16
CA SER A 110 2.40 -17.21 9.03
C SER A 110 2.91 -18.63 8.80
N VAL A 111 2.02 -19.61 8.97
CA VAL A 111 2.27 -21.00 8.60
C VAL A 111 2.41 -21.14 7.08
N ARG A 112 1.57 -20.42 6.31
CA ARG A 112 1.51 -20.48 4.84
C ARG A 112 2.80 -19.99 4.19
N PHE A 113 3.34 -18.88 4.70
CA PHE A 113 4.56 -18.29 4.17
C PHE A 113 5.81 -18.72 4.94
N ARG A 114 5.66 -19.39 6.09
CA ARG A 114 6.75 -19.82 6.99
C ARG A 114 7.62 -18.65 7.44
N GLU A 115 6.98 -17.53 7.76
CA GLU A 115 7.65 -16.28 8.13
C GLU A 115 7.05 -15.72 9.44
N ARG A 116 7.89 -15.09 10.26
CA ARG A 116 7.43 -14.37 11.44
C ARG A 116 6.55 -13.19 11.07
N ILE A 117 5.58 -12.86 11.92
CA ILE A 117 4.65 -11.75 11.64
C ILE A 117 5.38 -10.42 11.51
N THR A 118 5.07 -9.70 10.44
CA THR A 118 5.52 -8.34 10.12
C THR A 118 4.47 -7.64 9.26
N CYS A 119 4.56 -6.31 9.09
CA CYS A 119 3.71 -5.60 8.11
C CYS A 119 3.73 -6.22 6.70
N ARG A 120 4.90 -6.71 6.23
CA ARG A 120 5.03 -7.42 4.95
C ARG A 120 4.28 -8.74 4.96
N VAL A 121 4.45 -9.54 6.00
CA VAL A 121 3.87 -10.89 6.10
C VAL A 121 2.35 -10.80 6.26
N TRP A 122 1.86 -9.85 7.05
CA TRP A 122 0.43 -9.57 7.13
C TRP A 122 -0.15 -9.11 5.80
N LEU A 123 0.56 -8.27 5.04
CA LEU A 123 0.13 -7.92 3.69
C LEU A 123 0.01 -9.16 2.80
N LYS A 124 0.99 -10.08 2.86
CA LYS A 124 0.92 -11.34 2.09
C LYS A 124 -0.30 -12.18 2.49
N GLU A 125 -0.58 -12.28 3.79
CA GLU A 125 -1.79 -12.95 4.31
C GLU A 125 -3.07 -12.25 3.83
N ALA A 126 -3.09 -10.92 3.82
CA ALA A 126 -4.20 -10.12 3.31
C ALA A 126 -4.46 -10.38 1.83
N LEU A 127 -3.42 -10.30 0.99
CA LEU A 127 -3.54 -10.55 -0.45
C LEU A 127 -4.09 -11.94 -0.73
N PHE A 128 -3.60 -12.96 0.00
CA PHE A 128 -4.11 -14.32 -0.13
C PHE A 128 -5.59 -14.42 0.26
N ALA A 129 -5.97 -13.88 1.43
CA ALA A 129 -7.36 -13.94 1.90
C ALA A 129 -8.34 -13.19 0.98
N LEU A 130 -7.93 -12.04 0.47
CA LEU A 130 -8.75 -11.22 -0.41
C LEU A 130 -8.96 -11.89 -1.79
N ASP A 131 -7.93 -12.56 -2.31
CA ASP A 131 -8.00 -13.31 -3.56
C ASP A 131 -8.90 -14.54 -3.43
N GLU A 132 -8.70 -15.35 -2.38
CA GLU A 132 -9.51 -16.55 -2.11
C GLU A 132 -11.00 -16.24 -1.91
N GLU A 133 -11.33 -15.07 -1.35
CA GLU A 133 -12.70 -14.64 -1.11
C GLU A 133 -13.26 -13.75 -2.24
N GLY A 134 -12.50 -13.54 -3.32
CA GLY A 134 -12.94 -12.86 -4.53
C GLY A 134 -13.06 -11.33 -4.42
N TYR A 135 -12.45 -10.70 -3.41
CA TYR A 135 -12.35 -9.24 -3.33
C TYR A 135 -11.43 -8.66 -4.40
N ILE A 136 -10.40 -9.43 -4.77
CA ILE A 136 -9.47 -9.15 -5.87
C ILE A 136 -9.23 -10.44 -6.65
N MET A 137 -8.65 -10.33 -7.84
CA MET A 137 -8.27 -11.49 -8.66
C MET A 137 -6.81 -11.38 -9.05
N LEU A 138 -5.95 -12.13 -8.36
CA LEU A 138 -4.52 -12.18 -8.60
C LEU A 138 -4.21 -13.25 -9.66
N THR A 139 -3.60 -12.85 -10.79
CA THR A 139 -3.18 -13.81 -11.82
C THR A 139 -1.79 -14.40 -11.58
N ARG A 140 -1.10 -13.96 -10.52
CA ARG A 140 0.25 -14.39 -10.13
C ARG A 140 0.30 -14.63 -8.63
N ARG A 141 1.34 -15.32 -8.17
CA ARG A 141 1.47 -15.67 -6.75
C ARG A 141 1.70 -14.40 -5.93
N VAL A 142 1.20 -14.41 -4.68
CA VAL A 142 1.40 -13.32 -3.71
C VAL A 142 2.87 -12.91 -3.58
N ASP A 143 3.81 -13.86 -3.61
CA ASP A 143 5.23 -13.56 -3.52
C ASP A 143 5.79 -12.82 -4.74
N ASP A 144 5.22 -13.04 -5.93
CA ASP A 144 5.60 -12.37 -7.18
C ASP A 144 5.11 -10.90 -7.16
N ILE A 145 3.86 -10.69 -6.74
CA ILE A 145 3.28 -9.34 -6.58
C ILE A 145 4.05 -8.55 -5.52
N LYS A 146 4.41 -9.19 -4.41
CA LYS A 146 5.28 -8.60 -3.39
C LYS A 146 6.66 -8.25 -3.98
N ALA A 147 7.25 -9.11 -4.80
CA ALA A 147 8.55 -8.84 -5.41
C ALA A 147 8.49 -7.65 -6.39
N GLU A 148 7.42 -7.55 -7.19
CA GLU A 148 7.17 -6.41 -8.07
C GLU A 148 7.05 -5.11 -7.30
N ALA A 149 6.18 -5.05 -6.28
CA ALA A 149 6.00 -3.86 -5.44
C ALA A 149 7.33 -3.42 -4.81
N ARG A 150 8.13 -4.38 -4.32
CA ARG A 150 9.47 -4.10 -3.78
C ARG A 150 10.40 -3.53 -4.84
N ASN A 151 10.45 -4.14 -6.03
CA ASN A 151 11.32 -3.71 -7.11
C ASN A 151 10.97 -2.31 -7.62
N LEU A 152 9.67 -1.98 -7.66
CA LEU A 152 9.18 -0.64 -7.93
C LEU A 152 9.77 0.38 -6.95
N ALA A 153 9.61 0.14 -5.64
CA ALA A 153 10.11 1.02 -4.60
C ALA A 153 11.65 1.13 -4.59
N LEU A 154 12.37 0.03 -4.81
CA LEU A 154 13.83 0.02 -4.93
C LEU A 154 14.30 0.90 -6.09
N ARG A 155 13.71 0.72 -7.28
CA ARG A 155 14.01 1.52 -8.47
C ARG A 155 13.74 2.99 -8.19
N ASN A 156 12.59 3.31 -7.61
CA ASN A 156 12.20 4.68 -7.31
C ASN A 156 13.09 5.34 -6.26
N LYS A 157 13.51 4.61 -5.22
CA LYS A 157 14.52 5.07 -4.25
C LYS A 157 15.85 5.40 -4.94
N SER A 158 16.31 4.55 -5.86
CA SER A 158 17.58 4.77 -6.58
C SER A 158 17.53 5.96 -7.55
N LEU A 159 16.34 6.29 -8.07
CA LEU A 159 16.13 7.38 -9.02
C LEU A 159 15.63 8.68 -8.38
N GLY A 160 15.40 8.69 -7.06
CA GLY A 160 14.86 9.86 -6.35
C GLY A 160 13.46 10.25 -6.83
N ARG A 161 12.59 9.29 -7.17
CA ARG A 161 11.24 9.54 -7.71
C ARG A 161 10.17 8.75 -6.97
N ARG A 162 8.90 9.02 -7.30
CA ARG A 162 7.71 8.32 -6.81
C ARG A 162 6.83 7.95 -7.99
N THR A 163 6.18 6.78 -7.98
CA THR A 163 5.27 6.38 -9.08
C THR A 163 4.09 5.56 -8.59
N VAL A 164 2.92 5.74 -9.22
CA VAL A 164 1.81 4.78 -9.20
C VAL A 164 1.85 3.97 -10.48
N VAL A 165 1.79 2.64 -10.39
CA VAL A 165 1.75 1.75 -11.55
C VAL A 165 0.65 0.70 -11.37
N ARG A 166 0.14 0.17 -12.48
CA ARG A 166 -0.74 -0.99 -12.45
C ARG A 166 0.10 -2.27 -12.42
N ASN A 167 -0.36 -3.27 -11.66
CA ASN A 167 0.19 -4.61 -11.71
C ASN A 167 -0.07 -5.24 -13.09
N ASP A 168 0.97 -5.79 -13.72
CA ASP A 168 0.89 -6.51 -15.01
C ASP A 168 0.01 -7.77 -14.97
N GLY A 169 -0.53 -8.13 -13.79
CA GLY A 169 -1.30 -9.35 -13.54
C GLY A 169 -2.64 -9.14 -12.81
N SER A 170 -3.31 -7.99 -12.95
CA SER A 170 -4.70 -7.82 -12.50
C SER A 170 -5.58 -7.37 -13.66
N GLN A 171 -6.64 -8.12 -13.97
CA GLN A 171 -7.71 -7.65 -14.88
C GLN A 171 -8.66 -6.78 -14.06
N GLY A 172 -8.82 -5.51 -14.46
CA GLY A 172 -9.61 -4.50 -13.75
C GLY A 172 -9.12 -3.06 -13.96
#